data_AF-A0A4V2MV92-F1
#
_entry.id   AF-A0A4V2MV92-F1
#
_cell.length_a   1.000
_cell.length_b   1.000
_cell.length_c   1.000
_cell.angle_alpha   90.00
_cell.angle_beta   90.00
_cell.angle_gamma   90.00
#
_symmetry.space_group_name_H-M   'P 1'
#
loop_
_entity.id
_entity.type
_entity.pdbx_description
1 polymer ?
#
loop_
_entity_poly.entity_id
_entity_poly.type
_entity_poly.pdbx_seq_one_letter_code
_entity_poly.pdbx_strand_id
1 'polypeptide(L)'
;MFRNTSRRSLKNLSTVACTGRRRVHSSVIEETFQLKTLSDGRQNLKKPMQAFAHFLKAQFGSFNGLNMRLGSKLWRELSIEERQPYFDAAKAAWIEYFRRIREEGDKYRAPPRRPANAYTRFLQANAALGKKHGRYTWKSMAKDQKQPYQDAYRADLAIHARRRLEWERGLVEGTLDGITNTSLSANRSSEPSLSELKLYTTKFQKFLESQELQSLDSLSPQKVPPFVRFCTERGLSPRNGSAVWNELSDKAKKAYSDAYHRDMTRWRETTLKVQGKVDHLVAMQRARHRAHLSRPRPLSAFFRFYRENVGTQSFANQSPGSAARMVSQAWRQLTDEEKAPYVQAHAKDIAEFHAATRSETNL
;
A
#
# COMPACT_ATOMS: atom_id res chain seq x y z
N MET A 1 -15.63 48.33 -50.42
CA MET A 1 -16.71 47.51 -49.84
C MET A 1 -16.09 46.47 -48.90
N PHE A 2 -15.96 46.79 -47.61
CA PHE A 2 -15.38 45.90 -46.60
C PHE A 2 -16.47 45.03 -45.97
N ARG A 3 -16.37 43.70 -46.10
CA ARG A 3 -17.25 42.76 -45.41
C ARG A 3 -16.73 42.49 -44.01
N ASN A 4 -17.46 43.03 -43.05
CA ASN A 4 -17.35 42.86 -41.62
C ASN A 4 -18.07 41.56 -41.23
N THR A 5 -17.38 40.56 -40.67
CA THR A 5 -18.03 39.38 -40.07
C THR A 5 -17.54 39.15 -38.64
N SER A 6 -18.32 39.75 -37.75
CA SER A 6 -18.61 39.40 -36.35
C SER A 6 -17.92 38.16 -35.76
N ARG A 7 -16.90 38.39 -34.92
CA ARG A 7 -16.42 37.41 -33.92
C ARG A 7 -17.35 37.45 -32.70
N ARG A 8 -18.26 36.48 -32.60
CA ARG A 8 -19.01 36.19 -31.36
C ARG A 8 -18.06 35.60 -30.33
N SER A 9 -17.85 36.36 -29.25
CA SER A 9 -17.17 35.91 -28.03
C SER A 9 -18.11 35.03 -27.21
N LEU A 10 -17.82 33.73 -27.14
CA LEU A 10 -18.41 32.82 -26.16
C LEU A 10 -17.43 32.65 -25.01
N LYS A 11 -17.62 33.44 -23.96
CA LYS A 11 -17.03 33.18 -22.64
C LYS A 11 -17.91 32.15 -21.93
N ASN A 12 -17.61 30.87 -22.13
CA ASN A 12 -18.18 29.81 -21.31
C ASN A 12 -17.30 29.61 -20.07
N LEU A 13 -17.88 29.90 -18.91
CA LEU A 13 -17.40 29.54 -17.59
C LEU A 13 -17.39 28.00 -17.46
N SER A 14 -16.20 27.39 -17.49
CA SER A 14 -16.04 26.01 -17.03
C SER A 14 -15.49 26.02 -15.60
N THR A 15 -16.39 25.91 -14.63
CA THR A 15 -16.05 25.57 -13.25
C THR A 15 -15.58 24.12 -13.22
N VAL A 16 -14.26 23.91 -13.32
CA VAL A 16 -13.65 22.58 -13.18
C VAL A 16 -13.65 22.21 -11.70
N ALA A 17 -14.55 21.30 -11.32
CA ALA A 17 -14.51 20.64 -10.03
C ALA A 17 -13.22 19.79 -9.96
N CYS A 18 -12.29 20.19 -9.08
CA CYS A 18 -11.06 19.50 -8.77
C CYS A 18 -11.32 18.22 -7.94
N THR A 19 -11.93 17.21 -8.54
CA THR A 19 -11.94 15.84 -7.99
C THR A 19 -10.98 14.97 -8.78
N GLY A 20 -9.82 14.64 -8.19
CA GLY A 20 -9.00 13.50 -8.66
C GLY A 20 -7.54 13.77 -9.03
N ARG A 21 -6.76 14.50 -8.22
CA ARG A 21 -5.32 14.71 -8.43
C ARG A 21 -4.40 13.50 -8.10
N ARG A 22 -4.91 12.25 -8.19
CA ARG A 22 -4.12 11.03 -7.93
C ARG A 22 -3.75 10.18 -9.16
N ARG A 23 -4.13 10.57 -10.38
CA ARG A 23 -3.93 9.73 -11.60
C ARG A 23 -2.73 10.08 -12.50
N VAL A 24 -2.05 11.21 -12.29
CA VAL A 24 -1.04 11.67 -13.27
C VAL A 24 0.30 10.94 -13.11
N HIS A 25 0.69 10.57 -11.89
CA HIS A 25 1.97 9.89 -11.66
C HIS A 25 2.00 8.42 -12.10
N SER A 26 0.85 7.74 -12.17
CA SER A 26 0.83 6.35 -12.64
C SER A 26 1.11 6.26 -14.13
N SER A 27 0.72 7.25 -14.95
CA SER A 27 0.86 7.12 -16.40
C SER A 27 2.31 7.14 -16.87
N VAL A 28 3.17 8.00 -16.29
CA VAL A 28 4.57 8.11 -16.73
C VAL A 28 5.33 6.83 -16.39
N ILE A 29 5.17 6.29 -15.18
CA ILE A 29 5.84 5.05 -14.75
C ILE A 29 5.27 3.84 -15.50
N GLU A 30 3.94 3.75 -15.67
CA GLU A 30 3.33 2.65 -16.42
C GLU A 30 3.73 2.65 -17.90
N GLU A 31 3.92 3.83 -18.49
CA GLU A 31 4.28 3.99 -19.90
C GLU A 31 5.79 3.81 -20.14
N THR A 32 6.65 4.28 -19.23
CA THR A 32 8.11 4.08 -19.33
C THR A 32 8.55 2.65 -19.00
N PHE A 33 7.99 2.05 -17.94
CA PHE A 33 8.41 0.71 -17.48
C PHE A 33 7.53 -0.42 -18.03
N GLN A 34 6.49 -0.10 -18.81
CA GLN A 34 5.51 -1.06 -19.30
C GLN A 34 4.89 -1.89 -18.17
N LEU A 35 4.62 -1.26 -17.03
CA LEU A 35 3.97 -1.91 -15.89
C LEU A 35 2.48 -1.58 -15.87
N LYS A 36 1.68 -2.50 -15.35
CA LYS A 36 0.25 -2.31 -15.09
C LYS A 36 0.01 -2.53 -13.61
N THR A 37 -0.45 -1.48 -12.94
CA THR A 37 -0.89 -1.58 -11.55
C THR A 37 -2.24 -2.30 -11.51
N LEU A 38 -2.31 -3.42 -10.80
CA LEU A 38 -3.53 -4.16 -10.53
C LEU A 38 -4.35 -3.48 -9.41
N SER A 39 -5.62 -3.86 -9.26
CA SER A 39 -6.51 -3.29 -8.23
C SER A 39 -6.05 -3.59 -6.80
N ASP A 40 -5.21 -4.61 -6.62
CA ASP A 40 -4.58 -4.98 -5.34
C ASP A 40 -3.26 -4.21 -5.09
N GLY A 41 -2.85 -3.33 -6.02
CA GLY A 41 -1.63 -2.54 -5.94
C GLY A 41 -0.39 -3.20 -6.54
N ARG A 42 -0.46 -4.48 -6.95
CA ARG A 42 0.69 -5.19 -7.55
C ARG A 42 0.98 -4.68 -8.96
N GLN A 43 2.25 -4.65 -9.35
CA GLN A 43 2.66 -4.25 -10.70
C GLN A 43 3.01 -5.48 -11.54
N ASN A 44 2.28 -5.68 -12.64
CA ASN A 44 2.58 -6.72 -13.61
C ASN A 44 3.16 -6.11 -14.88
N LEU A 45 4.06 -6.83 -15.56
CA LEU A 45 4.47 -6.46 -16.91
C LEU A 45 3.24 -6.39 -17.83
N LYS A 46 2.95 -5.19 -18.33
CA LYS A 46 1.83 -4.90 -19.22
C LYS A 46 2.05 -5.65 -20.52
N LYS A 47 0.99 -6.33 -20.99
CA LYS A 47 1.03 -6.96 -22.31
C LYS A 47 1.25 -5.88 -23.37
N PRO A 48 2.16 -6.10 -24.34
CA PRO A 48 2.41 -5.14 -25.40
C PRO A 48 1.15 -4.92 -26.23
N MET A 49 1.08 -3.75 -26.84
CA MET A 49 -0.06 -3.34 -27.65
C MET A 49 -0.11 -4.18 -28.94
N GLN A 50 -1.31 -4.49 -29.42
CA GLN A 50 -1.47 -5.11 -30.73
C GLN A 50 -1.29 -4.07 -31.84
N ALA A 51 -1.06 -4.53 -33.08
CA ALA A 51 -0.84 -3.67 -34.24
C ALA A 51 -1.93 -2.60 -34.40
N PHE A 52 -3.20 -2.99 -34.29
CA PHE A 52 -4.32 -2.05 -34.34
C PHE A 52 -4.26 -0.98 -33.24
N ALA A 53 -3.81 -1.33 -32.03
CA ALA A 53 -3.67 -0.37 -30.95
C ALA A 53 -2.50 0.60 -31.18
N HIS A 54 -1.41 0.16 -31.80
CA HIS A 54 -0.34 1.05 -32.27
C HIS A 54 -0.87 2.04 -33.31
N PHE A 55 -1.68 1.59 -34.26
CA PHE A 55 -2.35 2.45 -35.23
C PHE A 55 -3.26 3.49 -34.58
N LEU A 56 -4.13 3.07 -33.64
CA LEU A 56 -5.00 4.01 -32.94
C LEU A 56 -4.21 5.07 -32.14
N LYS A 57 -3.09 4.67 -31.51
CA LYS A 57 -2.21 5.60 -30.80
C LYS A 57 -1.57 6.60 -31.76
N ALA A 58 -1.08 6.13 -32.91
CA ALA A 58 -0.48 6.99 -33.93
C ALA A 58 -1.50 7.98 -34.53
N GLN A 59 -2.72 7.51 -34.82
CA GLN A 59 -3.70 8.32 -35.55
C GLN A 59 -4.51 9.27 -34.66
N PHE A 60 -4.79 8.87 -33.42
CA PHE A 60 -5.73 9.62 -32.56
C PHE A 60 -5.15 10.03 -31.20
N GLY A 61 -3.94 9.57 -30.85
CA GLY A 61 -3.31 9.83 -29.56
C GLY A 61 -4.02 9.26 -28.32
N SER A 62 -5.23 8.69 -28.46
CA SER A 62 -6.05 8.21 -27.33
C SER A 62 -7.07 7.12 -27.73
N PHE A 63 -7.43 6.28 -26.75
CA PHE A 63 -8.32 5.11 -26.91
C PHE A 63 -9.76 5.38 -26.42
N ASN A 64 -10.41 6.44 -26.90
CA ASN A 64 -11.82 6.65 -26.58
C ASN A 64 -12.75 5.79 -27.50
N GLY A 65 -14.00 5.58 -27.09
CA GLY A 65 -14.93 4.71 -27.82
C GLY A 65 -15.27 5.18 -29.24
N LEU A 66 -15.19 6.49 -29.50
CA LEU A 66 -15.44 7.07 -30.82
C LEU A 66 -14.26 6.81 -31.77
N ASN A 67 -13.03 7.00 -31.28
CA ASN A 67 -11.78 6.68 -31.99
C ASN A 67 -11.69 5.18 -32.31
N MET A 68 -12.14 4.31 -31.41
CA MET A 68 -12.19 2.86 -31.66
C MET A 68 -13.09 2.52 -32.87
N ARG A 69 -14.26 3.14 -32.99
CA ARG A 69 -15.20 2.90 -34.09
C ARG A 69 -14.69 3.45 -35.42
N LEU A 70 -14.20 4.69 -35.43
CA LEU A 70 -13.64 5.32 -36.63
C LEU A 70 -12.35 4.62 -37.07
N GLY A 71 -11.44 4.37 -36.14
CA GLY A 71 -10.19 3.68 -36.41
C GLY A 71 -10.40 2.25 -36.93
N SER A 72 -11.44 1.53 -36.50
CA SER A 72 -11.74 0.20 -37.06
C SER A 72 -12.18 0.25 -38.54
N LYS A 73 -12.81 1.34 -39.00
CA LYS A 73 -13.12 1.54 -40.42
C LYS A 73 -11.85 1.86 -41.20
N LEU A 74 -11.11 2.89 -40.77
CA LEU A 74 -9.85 3.29 -41.39
C LEU A 74 -8.84 2.13 -41.45
N TRP A 75 -8.71 1.35 -40.39
CA TRP A 75 -7.82 0.19 -40.37
C TRP A 75 -8.19 -0.85 -41.42
N ARG A 76 -9.48 -1.04 -41.73
CA ARG A 76 -9.92 -1.95 -42.80
C ARG A 76 -9.66 -1.39 -44.20
N GLU A 77 -9.65 -0.08 -44.34
CA GLU A 77 -9.38 0.63 -45.60
C GLU A 77 -7.87 0.68 -45.93
N LEU A 78 -6.99 0.64 -44.91
CA LEU A 78 -5.54 0.57 -45.11
C LEU A 78 -5.14 -0.67 -45.93
N SER A 79 -4.18 -0.49 -46.83
CA SER A 79 -3.54 -1.58 -47.55
C SER A 79 -2.71 -2.47 -46.61
N ILE A 80 -2.32 -3.65 -47.09
CA ILE A 80 -1.45 -4.55 -46.31
C ILE A 80 -0.10 -3.89 -46.03
N GLU A 81 0.45 -3.18 -47.01
CA GLU A 81 1.72 -2.45 -46.94
C GLU A 81 1.66 -1.33 -45.89
N GLU A 82 0.56 -0.58 -45.84
CA GLU A 82 0.37 0.49 -44.86
C GLU A 82 0.19 -0.04 -43.43
N ARG A 83 -0.34 -1.26 -43.28
CA ARG A 83 -0.48 -1.92 -41.97
C ARG A 83 0.83 -2.50 -41.46
N GLN A 84 1.77 -2.83 -42.36
CA GLN A 84 3.03 -3.50 -42.06
C GLN A 84 3.83 -2.84 -40.92
N PRO A 85 4.08 -1.51 -40.89
CA PRO A 85 4.85 -0.88 -39.81
C PRO A 85 4.23 -1.09 -38.42
N TYR A 86 2.89 -1.15 -38.33
CA TYR A 86 2.20 -1.40 -37.06
C TYR A 86 2.32 -2.87 -36.62
N PHE A 87 2.33 -3.81 -37.57
CA PHE A 87 2.62 -5.22 -37.29
C PHE A 87 4.05 -5.42 -36.82
N ASP A 88 5.02 -4.77 -37.47
CA ASP A 88 6.43 -4.85 -37.09
C ASP A 88 6.67 -4.24 -35.70
N ALA A 89 6.07 -3.08 -35.41
CA ALA A 89 6.13 -2.47 -34.09
C ALA A 89 5.53 -3.38 -33.00
N ALA A 90 4.36 -3.98 -33.27
CA ALA A 90 3.74 -4.92 -32.33
C ALA A 90 4.60 -6.17 -32.13
N LYS A 91 5.17 -6.73 -33.21
CA LYS A 91 6.06 -7.90 -33.16
C LYS A 91 7.32 -7.61 -32.35
N ALA A 92 7.97 -6.46 -32.58
CA ALA A 92 9.12 -6.01 -31.81
C ALA A 92 8.79 -5.87 -30.32
N ALA A 93 7.64 -5.25 -29.99
CA ALA A 93 7.18 -5.13 -28.60
C ALA A 93 6.90 -6.49 -27.95
N TRP A 94 6.36 -7.46 -28.69
CA TRP A 94 6.17 -8.84 -28.21
C TRP A 94 7.49 -9.58 -27.99
N ILE A 95 8.46 -9.43 -28.89
CA ILE A 95 9.79 -10.02 -28.72
C ILE A 95 10.44 -9.49 -27.44
N GLU A 96 10.41 -8.19 -27.22
CA GLU A 96 10.94 -7.56 -26.01
C GLU A 96 10.20 -8.01 -24.74
N TYR A 97 8.87 -8.09 -24.79
CA TYR A 97 8.06 -8.60 -23.68
C TYR A 97 8.43 -10.04 -23.31
N PHE A 98 8.60 -10.93 -24.30
CA PHE A 98 9.00 -12.31 -24.04
C PHE A 98 10.44 -12.44 -23.59
N ARG A 99 11.35 -11.58 -24.11
CA ARG A 99 12.73 -11.49 -23.63
C ARG A 99 12.74 -11.14 -22.14
N ARG A 100 11.99 -10.10 -21.73
CA ARG A 100 11.83 -9.72 -20.31
C ARG A 100 11.19 -10.82 -19.49
N ILE A 101 10.16 -11.50 -19.99
CA ILE A 101 9.60 -12.67 -19.27
C ILE A 101 10.61 -13.82 -19.19
N ARG A 102 11.52 -14.00 -20.13
CA ARG A 102 12.51 -15.07 -20.06
C ARG A 102 13.62 -14.73 -19.06
N GLU A 103 14.12 -13.51 -19.10
CA GLU A 103 15.23 -13.04 -18.26
C GLU A 103 14.79 -12.68 -16.84
N GLU A 104 13.61 -12.05 -16.71
CA GLU A 104 13.08 -11.50 -15.47
C GLU A 104 11.86 -12.29 -14.95
N GLY A 105 11.51 -13.43 -15.57
CA GLY A 105 10.19 -14.07 -15.56
C GLY A 105 9.42 -14.22 -14.25
N ASP A 106 10.13 -14.45 -13.14
CA ASP A 106 9.49 -14.59 -11.83
C ASP A 106 9.24 -13.22 -11.16
N LYS A 107 9.97 -12.16 -11.54
CA LYS A 107 9.93 -10.85 -10.87
C LYS A 107 8.55 -10.20 -10.87
N TYR A 108 7.74 -10.42 -11.92
CA TYR A 108 6.45 -9.75 -12.10
C TYR A 108 5.23 -10.68 -12.03
N ARG A 109 5.43 -11.99 -11.83
CA ARG A 109 4.33 -12.97 -11.79
C ARG A 109 4.24 -13.73 -10.49
N ALA A 110 5.37 -14.03 -9.87
CA ALA A 110 5.42 -14.85 -8.68
C ALA A 110 5.93 -14.02 -7.49
N PRO A 111 5.47 -14.34 -6.26
CA PRO A 111 6.14 -13.81 -5.08
C PRO A 111 7.63 -14.19 -5.14
N PRO A 112 8.55 -13.32 -4.70
CA PRO A 112 9.98 -13.62 -4.67
C PRO A 112 10.22 -14.98 -3.99
N ARG A 113 10.99 -15.86 -4.65
CA ARG A 113 11.29 -17.18 -4.11
C ARG A 113 12.13 -17.05 -2.85
N ARG A 114 11.86 -17.90 -1.85
CA ARG A 114 12.71 -17.98 -0.67
C ARG A 114 14.14 -18.38 -1.09
N PRO A 115 15.18 -17.77 -0.50
CA PRO A 115 16.55 -18.12 -0.83
C PRO A 115 16.87 -19.56 -0.40
N ALA A 116 17.87 -20.16 -1.07
CA ALA A 116 18.37 -21.47 -0.72
C ALA A 116 18.88 -21.47 0.72
N ASN A 117 18.42 -22.43 1.54
CA ASN A 117 18.89 -22.56 2.91
C ASN A 117 20.39 -22.92 2.96
N ALA A 118 21.01 -22.79 4.14
CA ALA A 118 22.44 -23.03 4.32
C ALA A 118 22.91 -24.40 3.77
N TYR A 119 22.13 -25.46 3.99
CA TYR A 119 22.44 -26.80 3.49
C TYR A 119 22.33 -26.90 1.97
N THR A 120 21.28 -26.32 1.36
CA THR A 120 21.13 -26.28 -0.09
C THR A 120 22.26 -25.49 -0.76
N ARG A 121 22.69 -24.37 -0.16
CA ARG A 121 23.87 -23.61 -0.60
C ARG A 121 25.14 -24.45 -0.52
N PHE A 122 25.33 -25.20 0.57
CA PHE A 122 26.46 -26.13 0.70
C PHE A 122 26.45 -27.19 -0.41
N LEU A 123 25.30 -27.81 -0.70
CA LEU A 123 25.18 -28.79 -1.78
C LEU A 123 25.46 -28.19 -3.16
N GLN A 124 25.07 -26.94 -3.40
CA GLN A 124 25.36 -26.22 -4.65
C GLN A 124 26.86 -25.97 -4.79
N ALA A 125 27.53 -25.51 -3.74
CA ALA A 125 28.96 -25.28 -3.73
C ALA A 125 29.77 -26.59 -3.86
N ASN A 126 29.21 -27.71 -3.39
CA ASN A 126 29.85 -29.02 -3.40
C ASN A 126 29.11 -30.01 -4.31
N ALA A 127 28.66 -29.54 -5.47
CA ALA A 127 27.84 -30.34 -6.38
C ALA A 127 28.50 -31.68 -6.77
N ALA A 128 29.83 -31.74 -6.80
CA ALA A 128 30.62 -32.94 -7.08
C ALA A 128 30.43 -34.09 -6.07
N LEU A 129 30.08 -33.80 -4.81
CA LEU A 129 29.84 -34.85 -3.80
C LEU A 129 28.56 -35.66 -4.07
N GLY A 130 27.63 -35.09 -4.86
CA GLY A 130 26.29 -35.63 -5.04
C GLY A 130 25.44 -35.53 -3.76
N LYS A 131 24.13 -35.75 -3.90
CA LYS A 131 23.15 -35.51 -2.81
C LYS A 131 23.37 -36.39 -1.58
N LYS A 132 23.74 -37.67 -1.78
CA LYS A 132 23.93 -38.64 -0.69
C LYS A 132 25.15 -38.28 0.16
N HIS A 133 26.35 -38.19 -0.44
CA HIS A 133 27.56 -37.85 0.31
C HIS A 133 27.49 -36.44 0.88
N GLY A 134 26.96 -35.45 0.13
CA GLY A 134 26.79 -34.10 0.65
C GLY A 134 25.93 -34.03 1.93
N ARG A 135 24.92 -34.90 2.09
CA ARG A 135 24.17 -34.99 3.35
C ARG A 135 25.02 -35.49 4.51
N TYR A 136 25.84 -36.52 4.30
CA TYR A 136 26.73 -37.07 5.33
C TYR A 136 27.81 -36.05 5.70
N THR A 137 28.45 -35.44 4.70
CA THR A 137 29.47 -34.39 4.89
C THR A 137 28.91 -33.21 5.67
N TRP A 138 27.72 -32.70 5.31
CA TRP A 138 27.09 -31.61 6.06
C TRP A 138 26.78 -32.00 7.52
N LYS A 139 26.37 -33.25 7.78
CA LYS A 139 26.13 -33.70 9.16
C LYS A 139 27.42 -33.74 9.98
N SER A 140 28.52 -34.22 9.39
CA SER A 140 29.83 -34.32 10.05
C SER A 140 30.60 -33.01 10.17
N MET A 141 30.24 -31.97 9.41
CA MET A 141 30.87 -30.65 9.51
C MET A 141 30.67 -30.03 10.90
N ALA A 142 31.74 -29.41 11.41
CA ALA A 142 31.72 -28.64 12.64
C ALA A 142 30.89 -27.34 12.49
N LYS A 143 30.52 -26.72 13.61
CA LYS A 143 29.57 -25.58 13.61
C LYS A 143 30.17 -24.34 12.95
N ASP A 144 31.45 -24.09 13.20
CA ASP A 144 32.28 -23.07 12.56
C ASP A 144 32.31 -23.22 11.03
N GLN A 145 32.43 -24.45 10.51
CA GLN A 145 32.41 -24.71 9.07
C GLN A 145 31.03 -24.48 8.43
N LYS A 146 29.95 -24.63 9.21
CA LYS A 146 28.57 -24.34 8.77
C LYS A 146 28.25 -22.85 8.82
N GLN A 147 28.96 -22.08 9.64
CA GLN A 147 28.65 -20.69 9.96
C GLN A 147 28.60 -19.78 8.71
N PRO A 148 29.55 -19.84 7.76
CA PRO A 148 29.50 -19.00 6.56
C PRO A 148 28.23 -19.22 5.71
N TYR A 149 27.76 -20.46 5.59
CA TYR A 149 26.53 -20.77 4.86
C TYR A 149 25.28 -20.28 5.59
N GLN A 150 25.30 -20.31 6.93
CA GLN A 150 24.20 -19.77 7.75
C GLN A 150 24.13 -18.24 7.66
N ASP A 151 25.27 -17.56 7.71
CA ASP A 151 25.33 -16.11 7.62
C ASP A 151 24.95 -15.62 6.22
N ALA A 152 25.40 -16.30 5.17
CA ALA A 152 24.94 -16.04 3.81
C ALA A 152 23.42 -16.21 3.67
N TYR A 153 22.85 -17.28 4.22
CA TYR A 153 21.40 -17.50 4.21
C TYR A 153 20.62 -16.41 4.97
N ARG A 154 21.15 -15.95 6.11
CA ARG A 154 20.54 -14.86 6.88
C ARG A 154 20.56 -13.54 6.10
N ALA A 155 21.68 -13.23 5.44
CA ALA A 155 21.80 -12.06 4.58
C ALA A 155 20.80 -12.12 3.42
N ASP A 156 20.68 -13.27 2.77
CA ASP A 156 19.68 -13.45 1.71
C ASP A 156 18.25 -13.32 2.22
N LEU A 157 17.94 -13.83 3.42
CA LEU A 157 16.60 -13.71 4.01
C LEU A 157 16.23 -12.24 4.22
N ALA A 158 17.18 -11.40 4.62
CA ALA A 158 16.95 -9.96 4.73
C ALA A 158 16.66 -9.31 3.37
N ILE A 159 17.40 -9.72 2.32
CA ILE A 159 17.11 -9.29 0.94
C ILE A 159 15.73 -9.78 0.51
N HIS A 160 15.41 -11.06 0.73
CA HIS A 160 14.12 -11.68 0.39
C HIS A 160 12.95 -10.98 1.08
N ALA A 161 13.07 -10.65 2.36
CA ALA A 161 12.04 -9.93 3.10
C ALA A 161 11.77 -8.55 2.49
N ARG A 162 12.82 -7.81 2.11
CA ARG A 162 12.69 -6.53 1.39
C ARG A 162 12.00 -6.70 0.05
N ARG A 163 12.46 -7.65 -0.78
CA ARG A 163 11.86 -7.95 -2.09
C ARG A 163 10.40 -8.37 -1.99
N ARG A 164 10.07 -9.16 -0.98
CA ARG A 164 8.70 -9.60 -0.73
C ARG A 164 7.81 -8.41 -0.37
N LEU A 165 8.30 -7.48 0.44
CA LEU A 165 7.55 -6.26 0.77
C LEU A 165 7.39 -5.34 -0.45
N GLU A 166 8.42 -5.20 -1.27
CA GLU A 166 8.32 -4.50 -2.57
C GLU A 166 7.22 -5.15 -3.43
N TRP A 167 7.26 -6.47 -3.59
CA TRP A 167 6.27 -7.20 -4.38
C TRP A 167 4.84 -7.10 -3.81
N GLU A 168 4.66 -7.26 -2.50
CA GLU A 168 3.35 -7.14 -1.84
C GLU A 168 2.75 -5.73 -1.98
N ARG A 169 3.60 -4.71 -2.14
CA ARG A 169 3.20 -3.31 -2.33
C ARG A 169 3.22 -2.86 -3.79
N GLY A 170 3.61 -3.73 -4.72
CA GLY A 170 3.81 -3.40 -6.13
C GLY A 170 4.85 -2.31 -6.36
N LEU A 171 5.92 -2.29 -5.57
CA LEU A 171 7.08 -1.43 -5.77
C LEU A 171 8.07 -2.11 -6.72
N VAL A 172 8.85 -1.28 -7.43
CA VAL A 172 9.94 -1.76 -8.28
C VAL A 172 11.03 -2.37 -7.41
N GLU A 173 11.63 -3.46 -7.87
CA GLU A 173 12.78 -4.07 -7.21
C GLU A 173 13.89 -3.04 -7.00
N GLY A 174 14.36 -2.90 -5.76
CA GLY A 174 15.44 -1.98 -5.41
C GLY A 174 14.97 -0.62 -4.91
N THR A 175 13.66 -0.35 -4.94
CA THR A 175 13.09 0.89 -4.38
C THR A 175 13.45 1.05 -2.89
N LEU A 176 13.60 -0.06 -2.16
CA LEU A 176 13.96 -0.06 -0.75
C LEU A 176 15.47 -0.19 -0.48
N ASP A 177 16.31 -0.34 -1.51
CA ASP A 177 17.74 -0.66 -1.31
C ASP A 177 18.58 0.51 -0.77
N GLY A 178 18.11 1.74 -0.93
CA GLY A 178 18.75 2.95 -0.37
C GLY A 178 18.07 3.51 0.88
N ILE A 179 16.91 2.95 1.25
CA ILE A 179 16.19 3.34 2.47
C ILE A 179 16.82 2.55 3.61
N THR A 180 18.02 2.96 4.03
CA THR A 180 18.44 2.67 5.41
C THR A 180 17.37 3.31 6.28
N ASN A 181 16.64 2.50 7.05
CA ASN A 181 15.54 2.94 7.94
C ASN A 181 16.02 4.06 8.86
N THR A 182 16.00 5.30 8.38
CA THR A 182 16.53 6.47 9.06
C THR A 182 15.47 7.09 9.97
N SER A 183 14.21 6.67 9.87
CA SER A 183 13.08 7.28 10.59
C SER A 183 12.39 6.38 11.61
N LEU A 184 12.82 5.12 11.77
CA LEU A 184 12.26 4.23 12.79
C LEU A 184 13.41 3.50 13.51
N SER A 185 13.90 4.16 14.58
CA SER A 185 14.52 3.56 15.77
C SER A 185 15.27 2.24 15.53
N ALA A 186 16.59 2.33 15.48
CA ALA A 186 17.59 1.29 15.21
C ALA A 186 17.62 0.04 16.13
N ASN A 187 16.50 -0.37 16.74
CA ASN A 187 16.50 -1.44 17.75
C ASN A 187 15.32 -2.42 17.69
N ARG A 188 14.78 -2.75 16.50
CA ARG A 188 13.77 -3.82 16.38
C ARG A 188 13.97 -4.72 15.17
N SER A 189 14.83 -5.72 15.34
CA SER A 189 14.91 -6.91 14.48
C SER A 189 14.38 -8.18 15.15
N SER A 190 13.74 -8.11 16.33
CA SER A 190 13.03 -9.26 16.88
C SER A 190 11.59 -9.28 16.41
N GLU A 191 11.06 -10.48 16.19
CA GLU A 191 9.62 -10.73 16.23
C GLU A 191 8.98 -9.95 17.39
N PRO A 192 7.72 -9.46 17.23
CA PRO A 192 7.06 -8.74 18.30
C PRO A 192 7.09 -9.61 19.56
N SER A 193 7.67 -9.07 20.63
CA SER A 193 7.79 -9.79 21.90
C SER A 193 6.39 -10.22 22.36
N LEU A 194 6.29 -11.31 23.14
CA LEU A 194 5.01 -11.76 23.71
C LEU A 194 4.27 -10.62 24.44
N SER A 195 5.00 -9.70 25.08
CA SER A 195 4.46 -8.47 25.69
C SER A 195 3.82 -7.52 24.68
N GLU A 196 4.39 -7.36 23.49
CA GLU A 196 3.85 -6.51 22.43
C GLU A 196 2.65 -7.14 21.74
N LEU A 197 2.68 -8.44 21.51
CA LEU A 197 1.51 -9.19 21.04
C LEU A 197 0.37 -9.11 22.06
N LYS A 198 0.66 -9.23 23.36
CA LYS A 198 -0.33 -9.02 24.44
C LYS A 198 -0.87 -7.60 24.41
N LEU A 199 -0.02 -6.58 24.25
CA LEU A 199 -0.47 -5.19 24.17
C LEU A 199 -1.34 -4.95 22.93
N TYR A 200 -0.98 -5.54 21.79
CA TYR A 200 -1.73 -5.43 20.54
C TYR A 200 -3.09 -6.13 20.64
N THR A 201 -3.13 -7.36 21.15
CA THR A 201 -4.37 -8.11 21.39
C THR A 201 -5.26 -7.40 22.40
N THR A 202 -4.70 -6.83 23.47
CA THR A 202 -5.47 -6.02 24.44
C THR A 202 -6.03 -4.75 23.80
N LYS A 203 -5.25 -4.03 22.99
CA LYS A 203 -5.73 -2.85 22.26
C LYS A 203 -6.83 -3.21 21.25
N PHE A 204 -6.67 -4.35 20.58
CA PHE A 204 -7.66 -4.86 19.64
C PHE A 204 -8.94 -5.32 20.35
N GLN A 205 -8.84 -6.00 21.49
CA GLN A 205 -9.99 -6.36 22.33
C GLN A 205 -10.71 -5.11 22.85
N LYS A 206 -9.98 -4.13 23.41
CA LYS A 206 -10.57 -2.85 23.81
C LYS A 206 -11.24 -2.11 22.65
N PHE A 207 -10.66 -2.21 21.45
CA PHE A 207 -11.29 -1.68 20.24
C PHE A 207 -12.60 -2.43 19.96
N LEU A 208 -12.61 -3.77 19.93
CA LEU A 208 -13.81 -4.59 19.75
C LEU A 208 -14.89 -4.35 20.83
N GLU A 209 -14.47 -4.10 22.07
CA GLU A 209 -15.32 -3.81 23.22
C GLU A 209 -15.81 -2.36 23.24
N SER A 210 -15.24 -1.47 22.42
CA SER A 210 -15.68 -0.08 22.36
C SER A 210 -17.16 0.00 21.97
N GLN A 211 -17.88 0.91 22.61
CA GLN A 211 -19.32 1.12 22.41
C GLN A 211 -19.66 1.37 20.92
N GLU A 212 -18.72 1.95 20.15
CA GLU A 212 -18.82 2.15 18.71
C GLU A 212 -18.94 0.82 17.94
N LEU A 213 -18.23 -0.24 18.35
CA LEU A 213 -18.34 -1.58 17.73
C LEU A 213 -19.44 -2.45 18.33
N GLN A 214 -19.88 -2.19 19.56
CA GLN A 214 -21.09 -2.83 20.11
C GLN A 214 -22.35 -2.45 19.32
N SER A 215 -22.34 -1.31 18.61
CA SER A 215 -23.39 -0.89 17.68
C SER A 215 -23.36 -1.62 16.32
N LEU A 216 -22.30 -2.39 16.04
CA LEU A 216 -22.31 -3.37 14.96
C LEU A 216 -23.10 -4.56 15.46
N ASP A 217 -24.38 -4.62 15.07
CA ASP A 217 -25.22 -5.82 15.19
C ASP A 217 -24.36 -7.08 15.00
N SER A 218 -24.47 -8.00 15.96
CA SER A 218 -23.70 -9.25 16.10
C SER A 218 -23.01 -9.67 14.80
N LEU A 219 -21.68 -9.77 14.84
CA LEU A 219 -20.85 -10.25 13.72
C LEU A 219 -21.58 -11.35 12.96
N SER A 220 -21.72 -11.15 11.64
CA SER A 220 -22.52 -12.02 10.78
C SER A 220 -22.20 -13.50 11.07
N PRO A 221 -23.23 -14.35 11.30
CA PRO A 221 -23.01 -15.75 11.63
C PRO A 221 -22.08 -16.38 10.58
N GLN A 222 -21.09 -17.15 11.05
CA GLN A 222 -20.15 -17.80 10.14
C GLN A 222 -20.90 -18.72 9.18
N LYS A 223 -20.48 -18.73 7.92
CA LYS A 223 -20.95 -19.70 6.93
C LYS A 223 -20.63 -21.12 7.42
N VAL A 224 -21.65 -21.96 7.55
CA VAL A 224 -21.47 -23.36 7.95
C VAL A 224 -21.49 -24.21 6.69
N PRO A 225 -20.39 -24.92 6.34
CA PRO A 225 -20.36 -25.77 5.16
C PRO A 225 -21.47 -26.84 5.18
N PRO A 226 -21.98 -27.28 4.01
CA PRO A 226 -23.10 -28.24 3.92
C PRO A 226 -22.94 -29.47 4.81
N PHE A 227 -21.75 -30.09 4.79
CA PHE A 227 -21.43 -31.27 5.59
C PHE A 227 -21.42 -30.99 7.10
N VAL A 228 -20.87 -29.85 7.52
CA VAL A 228 -20.82 -29.48 8.95
C VAL A 228 -22.23 -29.23 9.46
N ARG A 229 -23.06 -28.53 8.67
CA ARG A 229 -24.47 -28.29 8.97
C ARG A 229 -25.23 -29.62 9.13
N PHE A 230 -25.03 -30.56 8.22
CA PHE A 230 -25.59 -31.90 8.30
C PHE A 230 -25.18 -32.64 9.58
N CYS A 231 -23.88 -32.67 9.90
CA CYS A 231 -23.38 -33.30 11.11
C CYS A 231 -23.99 -32.68 12.38
N THR A 232 -24.05 -31.35 12.45
CA THR A 232 -24.65 -30.62 13.58
C THR A 232 -26.13 -30.93 13.75
N GLU A 233 -26.92 -30.87 12.66
CA GLU A 233 -28.36 -31.15 12.70
C GLU A 233 -28.68 -32.60 13.08
N ARG A 234 -27.78 -33.54 12.75
CA ARG A 234 -27.93 -34.97 13.07
C ARG A 234 -27.25 -35.38 14.38
N GLY A 235 -26.57 -34.46 15.07
CA GLY A 235 -25.80 -34.77 16.27
C GLY A 235 -24.66 -35.77 16.02
N LEU A 236 -24.13 -35.82 14.80
CA LEU A 236 -23.06 -36.75 14.41
C LEU A 236 -21.69 -36.10 14.56
N SER A 237 -20.71 -36.90 14.97
CA SER A 237 -19.30 -36.50 14.87
C SER A 237 -18.89 -36.42 13.38
N PRO A 238 -17.91 -35.57 12.99
CA PRO A 238 -17.47 -35.49 11.60
C PRO A 238 -16.99 -36.84 11.03
N ARG A 239 -16.47 -37.72 11.89
CA ARG A 239 -16.02 -39.06 11.48
C ARG A 239 -17.19 -39.97 11.11
N ASN A 240 -18.23 -39.99 11.94
CA ASN A 240 -19.41 -40.84 11.70
C ASN A 240 -20.32 -40.24 10.62
N GLY A 241 -20.42 -38.90 10.57
CA GLY A 241 -21.23 -38.20 9.58
C GLY A 241 -20.72 -38.40 8.15
N SER A 242 -19.43 -38.65 7.93
CA SER A 242 -18.87 -38.82 6.59
C SER A 242 -19.46 -40.02 5.83
N ALA A 243 -19.60 -41.17 6.50
CA ALA A 243 -20.19 -42.36 5.89
C ALA A 243 -21.66 -42.11 5.49
N VAL A 244 -22.46 -41.60 6.43
CA VAL A 244 -23.87 -41.27 6.21
C VAL A 244 -24.03 -40.18 5.14
N TRP A 245 -23.12 -39.21 5.10
CA TRP A 245 -23.10 -38.18 4.06
C TRP A 245 -22.81 -38.76 2.69
N ASN A 246 -21.93 -39.75 2.56
CA ASN A 246 -21.64 -40.35 1.25
C ASN A 246 -22.83 -41.15 0.72
N GLU A 247 -23.58 -41.82 1.60
CA GLU A 247 -24.80 -42.58 1.27
C GLU A 247 -26.01 -41.70 0.93
N LEU A 248 -26.02 -40.43 1.34
CA LEU A 248 -27.07 -39.49 0.99
C LEU A 248 -27.16 -39.29 -0.53
N SER A 249 -28.38 -39.33 -1.05
CA SER A 249 -28.67 -38.99 -2.44
C SER A 249 -28.31 -37.54 -2.76
N ASP A 250 -27.99 -37.27 -4.02
CA ASP A 250 -27.65 -35.90 -4.47
C ASP A 250 -28.80 -34.91 -4.23
N LYS A 251 -30.06 -35.38 -4.32
CA LYS A 251 -31.23 -34.56 -4.00
C LYS A 251 -31.23 -34.11 -2.54
N ALA A 252 -30.85 -34.98 -1.60
CA ALA A 252 -30.76 -34.63 -0.20
C ALA A 252 -29.56 -33.73 0.11
N LYS A 253 -28.40 -33.99 -0.51
CA LYS A 253 -27.20 -33.11 -0.42
C LYS A 253 -27.48 -31.72 -0.98
N LYS A 254 -28.30 -31.61 -2.03
CA LYS A 254 -28.68 -30.33 -2.64
C LYS A 254 -29.37 -29.39 -1.65
N ALA A 255 -30.23 -29.87 -0.76
CA ALA A 255 -30.88 -29.03 0.25
C ALA A 255 -29.88 -28.33 1.17
N TYR A 256 -28.83 -29.05 1.60
CA TYR A 256 -27.73 -28.50 2.40
C TYR A 256 -26.86 -27.52 1.61
N SER A 257 -26.62 -27.81 0.33
CA SER A 257 -25.89 -26.91 -0.57
C SER A 257 -26.65 -25.60 -0.79
N ASP A 258 -27.96 -25.68 -1.05
CA ASP A 258 -28.82 -24.51 -1.26
C ASP A 258 -28.90 -23.65 0.01
N ALA A 259 -29.00 -24.27 1.19
CA ALA A 259 -28.93 -23.58 2.47
C ALA A 259 -27.60 -22.84 2.65
N TYR A 260 -26.47 -23.50 2.36
CA TYR A 260 -25.16 -22.87 2.40
C TYR A 260 -25.03 -21.70 1.43
N HIS A 261 -25.59 -21.79 0.23
CA HIS A 261 -25.58 -20.69 -0.73
C HIS A 261 -26.41 -19.49 -0.24
N ARG A 262 -27.57 -19.72 0.39
CA ARG A 262 -28.35 -18.64 1.03
C ARG A 262 -27.56 -17.97 2.15
N ASP A 263 -26.92 -18.75 3.01
CA ASP A 263 -26.07 -18.22 4.09
C ASP A 263 -24.88 -17.43 3.52
N MET A 264 -24.26 -17.91 2.44
CA MET A 264 -23.17 -17.23 1.76
C MET A 264 -23.58 -15.86 1.20
N THR A 265 -24.77 -15.77 0.60
CA THR A 265 -25.31 -14.50 0.11
C THR A 265 -25.57 -13.55 1.28
N ARG A 266 -26.25 -14.02 2.33
CA ARG A 266 -26.51 -13.23 3.54
C ARG A 266 -25.21 -12.76 4.20
N TRP A 267 -24.21 -13.63 4.29
CA TRP A 267 -22.89 -13.32 4.83
C TRP A 267 -22.17 -12.26 4.01
N ARG A 268 -22.24 -12.31 2.68
CA ARG A 268 -21.65 -11.28 1.80
C ARG A 268 -22.30 -9.93 2.01
N GLU A 269 -23.63 -9.87 2.01
CA GLU A 269 -24.38 -8.62 2.20
C GLU A 269 -24.11 -8.00 3.57
N THR A 270 -24.13 -8.80 4.62
CA THR A 270 -23.84 -8.35 5.99
C THR A 270 -22.38 -7.92 6.13
N THR A 271 -21.42 -8.64 5.55
CA THR A 271 -19.99 -8.26 5.56
C THR A 271 -19.77 -6.94 4.83
N LEU A 272 -20.42 -6.70 3.68
CA LEU A 272 -20.33 -5.42 2.99
C LEU A 272 -20.88 -4.26 3.83
N LYS A 273 -22.01 -4.47 4.51
CA LYS A 273 -22.58 -3.47 5.44
C LYS A 273 -21.65 -3.18 6.61
N VAL A 274 -21.10 -4.22 7.24
CA VAL A 274 -20.13 -4.08 8.34
C VAL A 274 -18.86 -3.38 7.85
N GLN A 275 -18.33 -3.75 6.68
CA GLN A 275 -17.15 -3.11 6.10
C GLN A 275 -17.38 -1.62 5.89
N GLY A 276 -18.54 -1.21 5.36
CA GLY A 276 -18.88 0.20 5.21
C GLY A 276 -18.92 0.96 6.54
N LYS A 277 -19.47 0.36 7.60
CA LYS A 277 -19.47 0.94 8.95
C LYS A 277 -18.04 1.04 9.52
N VAL A 278 -17.22 -0.01 9.36
CA VAL A 278 -15.81 -0.01 9.79
C VAL A 278 -15.01 1.06 9.05
N ASP A 279 -15.16 1.17 7.73
CA ASP A 279 -14.50 2.18 6.92
C ASP A 279 -14.90 3.59 7.36
N HIS A 280 -16.18 3.80 7.71
CA HIS A 280 -16.67 5.04 8.28
C HIS A 280 -16.03 5.36 9.63
N LEU A 281 -15.98 4.39 10.56
CA LEU A 281 -15.32 4.57 11.86
C LEU A 281 -13.83 4.89 11.70
N VAL A 282 -13.13 4.19 10.81
CA VAL A 282 -11.72 4.48 10.49
C VAL A 282 -11.57 5.88 9.89
N ALA A 283 -12.50 6.32 9.03
CA ALA A 283 -12.50 7.67 8.49
C ALA A 283 -12.72 8.72 9.58
N MET A 284 -13.66 8.49 10.50
CA MET A 284 -13.91 9.35 11.67
C MET A 284 -12.69 9.42 12.58
N GLN A 285 -12.05 8.29 12.91
CA GLN A 285 -10.82 8.27 13.72
C GLN A 285 -9.69 9.02 13.04
N ARG A 286 -9.51 8.87 11.72
CA ARG A 286 -8.55 9.65 10.95
C ARG A 286 -8.88 11.13 10.96
N ALA A 287 -10.15 11.50 10.87
CA ALA A 287 -10.60 12.89 10.96
C ALA A 287 -10.33 13.47 12.35
N ARG A 288 -10.67 12.76 13.43
CA ARG A 288 -10.35 13.13 14.83
C ARG A 288 -8.84 13.30 15.01
N HIS A 289 -8.04 12.35 14.53
CA HIS A 289 -6.58 12.45 14.61
C HIS A 289 -6.02 13.62 13.82
N ARG A 290 -6.56 13.92 12.62
CA ARG A 290 -6.19 15.12 11.85
C ARG A 290 -6.61 16.40 12.57
N ALA A 291 -7.80 16.44 13.15
CA ALA A 291 -8.28 17.58 13.95
C ALA A 291 -7.33 17.84 15.12
N HIS A 292 -6.93 16.78 15.84
CA HIS A 292 -5.96 16.86 16.92
C HIS A 292 -4.58 17.34 16.44
N LEU A 293 -4.08 16.85 15.31
CA LEU A 293 -2.82 17.32 14.71
C LEU A 293 -2.91 18.75 14.16
N SER A 294 -4.09 19.18 13.73
CA SER A 294 -4.32 20.52 13.19
C SER A 294 -4.45 21.59 14.27
N ARG A 295 -4.62 21.18 15.54
CA ARG A 295 -4.58 22.11 16.67
C ARG A 295 -3.16 22.64 16.78
N PRO A 296 -2.93 23.95 16.57
CA PRO A 296 -1.59 24.51 16.63
C PRO A 296 -1.00 24.25 18.01
N ARG A 297 0.20 23.67 18.05
CA ARG A 297 0.94 23.56 19.31
C ARG A 297 1.24 24.97 19.82
N PRO A 298 1.19 25.19 21.14
CA PRO A 298 1.58 26.48 21.69
C PRO A 298 3.01 26.82 21.28
N LEU A 299 3.23 28.09 20.95
CA LEU A 299 4.55 28.58 20.53
C LEU A 299 5.51 28.49 21.72
N SER A 300 6.73 28.01 21.48
CA SER A 300 7.76 28.01 22.53
C SER A 300 8.05 29.45 23.00
N ALA A 301 8.61 29.58 24.21
CA ALA A 301 9.02 30.88 24.76
C ALA A 301 9.87 31.69 23.76
N PHE A 302 10.84 31.04 23.10
CA PHE A 302 11.66 31.66 22.06
C PHE A 302 10.85 32.09 20.83
N PHE A 303 9.91 31.27 20.33
CA PHE A 303 9.11 31.64 19.15
C PHE A 303 8.13 32.79 19.44
N ARG A 304 7.64 32.93 20.68
CA ARG A 304 6.89 34.12 21.12
C ARG A 304 7.76 35.36 21.04
N PHE A 305 8.93 35.33 21.69
CA PHE A 305 9.92 36.43 21.61
C PHE A 305 10.29 36.75 20.16
N TYR A 306 10.53 35.74 19.34
CA TYR A 306 10.88 35.89 17.94
C TYR A 306 9.81 36.65 17.16
N ARG A 307 8.53 36.30 17.35
CA ARG A 307 7.42 36.92 16.62
C ARG A 307 7.25 38.39 17.00
N GLU A 308 7.47 38.74 18.26
CA GLU A 308 7.42 40.12 18.75
C GLU A 308 8.60 40.95 18.23
N ASN A 309 9.79 40.35 18.19
CA ASN A 309 11.02 41.09 17.87
C ASN A 309 11.27 41.21 16.37
N VAL A 310 10.92 40.20 15.55
CA VAL A 310 11.19 40.21 14.10
C VAL A 310 10.49 41.38 13.37
N GLY A 311 9.42 41.93 13.96
CA GLY A 311 8.69 43.08 13.43
C GLY A 311 9.23 44.45 13.86
N THR A 312 10.23 44.52 14.74
CA THR A 312 10.84 45.80 15.15
C THR A 312 11.70 46.37 14.03
N GLN A 313 11.77 47.71 13.92
CA GLN A 313 12.45 48.42 12.82
C GLN A 313 13.92 47.97 12.62
N SER A 314 14.57 47.52 13.69
CA SER A 314 15.94 46.99 13.67
C SER A 314 16.13 45.78 12.76
N PHE A 315 15.07 45.03 12.44
CA PHE A 315 15.13 43.80 11.65
C PHE A 315 14.35 43.86 10.33
N ALA A 316 13.49 44.87 10.15
CA ALA A 316 12.61 44.98 8.99
C ALA A 316 13.34 45.04 7.64
N ASN A 317 14.57 45.55 7.61
CA ASN A 317 15.38 45.69 6.40
C ASN A 317 16.33 44.52 6.13
N GLN A 318 16.33 43.49 6.98
CA GLN A 318 17.23 42.35 6.85
C GLN A 318 16.57 41.14 6.19
N SER A 319 17.38 40.27 5.57
CA SER A 319 16.85 39.01 5.04
C SER A 319 16.29 38.15 6.17
N PRO A 320 15.24 37.33 5.94
CA PRO A 320 14.61 36.51 6.99
C PRO A 320 15.60 35.63 7.75
N GLY A 321 16.61 35.09 7.07
CA GLY A 321 17.66 34.28 7.69
C GLY A 321 18.60 35.10 8.59
N SER A 322 18.92 36.34 8.21
CA SER A 322 19.74 37.24 9.02
C SER A 322 18.98 37.74 10.25
N ALA A 323 17.71 38.16 10.07
CA ALA A 323 16.81 38.53 11.15
C ALA A 323 16.71 37.42 12.20
N ALA A 324 16.55 36.17 11.76
CA ALA A 324 16.47 35.03 12.67
C ALA A 324 17.74 34.79 13.48
N ARG A 325 18.93 34.98 12.88
CA ARG A 325 20.21 34.85 13.58
C ARG A 325 20.37 35.91 14.66
N MET A 326 20.07 37.18 14.35
CA MET A 326 20.20 38.26 15.33
C MET A 326 19.19 38.14 16.47
N VAL A 327 17.93 37.80 16.18
CA VAL A 327 16.92 37.53 17.22
C VAL A 327 17.35 36.37 18.12
N SER A 328 17.96 35.33 17.54
CA SER A 328 18.52 34.21 18.33
C SER A 328 19.68 34.65 19.23
N GLN A 329 20.53 35.56 18.75
CA GLN A 329 21.63 36.12 19.55
C GLN A 329 21.10 37.02 20.67
N ALA A 330 20.13 37.89 20.38
CA ALA A 330 19.47 38.74 21.36
C ALA A 330 18.82 37.90 22.47
N TRP A 331 18.10 36.83 22.11
CA TRP A 331 17.52 35.90 23.10
C TRP A 331 18.57 35.27 24.03
N ARG A 332 19.77 34.97 23.53
CA ARG A 332 20.86 34.40 24.35
C ARG A 332 21.43 35.43 25.33
N GLN A 333 21.41 36.71 24.97
CA GLN A 333 21.93 37.81 25.79
C GLN A 333 20.95 38.26 26.89
N LEU A 334 19.65 37.96 26.74
CA LEU A 334 18.66 38.26 27.79
C LEU A 334 18.98 37.53 29.10
N THR A 335 18.79 38.22 30.22
CA THR A 335 18.86 37.62 31.55
C THR A 335 17.70 36.64 31.77
N ASP A 336 17.80 35.81 32.80
CA ASP A 336 16.72 34.87 33.14
C ASP A 336 15.46 35.62 33.60
N GLU A 337 15.61 36.80 34.20
CA GLU A 337 14.53 37.71 34.59
C GLU A 337 13.78 38.26 33.37
N GLU A 338 14.51 38.64 32.32
CA GLU A 338 13.93 39.11 31.05
C GLU A 338 13.27 37.98 30.24
N LYS A 339 13.78 36.75 30.36
CA LYS A 339 13.16 35.55 29.75
C LYS A 339 11.94 35.06 30.52
N ALA A 340 11.84 35.35 31.83
CA ALA A 340 10.78 34.89 32.71
C ALA A 340 9.36 35.08 32.15
N PRO A 341 8.95 36.26 31.62
CA PRO A 341 7.59 36.44 31.07
C PRO A 341 7.29 35.47 29.90
N TYR A 342 8.25 35.24 29.01
CA TYR A 342 8.08 34.32 27.88
C TYR A 342 7.99 32.86 28.32
N VAL A 343 8.79 32.47 29.32
CA VAL A 343 8.78 31.12 29.88
C VAL A 343 7.46 30.85 30.61
N GLN A 344 6.98 31.79 31.42
CA GLN A 344 5.70 31.69 32.11
C GLN A 344 4.52 31.62 31.14
N ALA A 345 4.51 32.46 30.11
CA ALA A 345 3.47 32.44 29.07
C ALA A 345 3.43 31.09 28.34
N HIS A 346 4.59 30.55 27.94
CA HIS A 346 4.66 29.23 27.31
C HIS A 346 4.19 28.11 28.26
N ALA A 347 4.58 28.15 29.54
CA ALA A 347 4.14 27.16 30.52
C ALA A 347 2.61 27.18 30.70
N LYS A 348 2.01 28.37 30.74
CA LYS A 348 0.55 28.55 30.78
C LYS A 348 -0.12 27.99 29.53
N ASP A 349 0.36 28.35 28.33
CA ASP A 349 -0.23 27.85 27.08
C ASP A 349 -0.13 26.31 26.97
N ILE A 350 0.99 25.73 27.41
CA ILE A 350 1.20 24.28 27.45
C ILE A 350 0.22 23.63 28.43
N ALA A 351 0.01 24.22 29.60
CA ALA A 351 -0.96 23.74 30.57
C ALA A 351 -2.40 23.78 30.01
N GLU A 352 -2.79 24.88 29.36
CA GLU A 352 -4.09 25.02 28.69
C GLU A 352 -4.26 24.03 27.54
N PHE A 353 -3.22 23.85 26.71
CA PHE A 353 -3.21 22.87 25.63
C PHE A 353 -3.37 21.44 26.18
N HIS A 354 -2.63 21.08 27.23
CA HIS A 354 -2.75 19.78 27.86
C HIS A 354 -4.11 19.56 28.52
N ALA A 355 -4.64 20.57 29.21
CA ALA A 355 -5.98 20.50 29.81
C ALA A 355 -7.04 20.25 28.73
N ALA A 356 -6.98 20.97 27.61
CA ALA A 356 -7.93 20.79 26.51
C ALA A 356 -7.79 19.43 25.80
N THR A 357 -6.56 18.92 25.63
CA THR A 357 -6.36 17.56 25.06
C THR A 357 -6.85 16.45 26.00
N ARG A 358 -6.73 16.62 27.33
CA ARG A 358 -7.25 15.63 28.30
C ARG A 358 -8.77 15.61 28.36
N SER A 359 -9.43 16.76 28.27
CA SER A 359 -10.90 16.81 28.24
C SER A 359 -11.48 16.13 26.99
N GLU A 360 -10.77 16.19 25.86
CA GLU A 360 -11.20 15.54 24.61
C GLU A 360 -11.02 14.02 24.63
N THR A 361 -10.07 13.49 25.39
CA THR A 361 -9.85 12.04 25.49
C THR A 361 -10.82 11.32 26.43
N ASN A 362 -11.53 12.06 27.29
CA ASN A 362 -12.51 11.52 28.23
C ASN A 362 -13.96 11.58 27.71
N LEU A 363 -14.16 12.12 26.50
CA LEU A 363 -15.39 12.09 25.72
C LEU A 363 -15.30 10.99 24.67
#